data_AF-A0A6A3LZP8-F1
#
_entry.id   AF-A0A6A3LZP8-F1
#
_cell.length_a   1.000
_cell.length_b   1.000
_cell.length_c   1.000
_cell.angle_alpha   90.00
_cell.angle_beta   90.00
_cell.angle_gamma   90.00
#
_symmetry.space_group_name_H-M   'P 1'
#
loop_
_entity.id
_entity.type
_entity.pdbx_description
1 polymer ?
#
loop_
_entity_poly.entity_id
_entity_poly.type
_entity_poly.pdbx_seq_one_letter_code
_entity_poly.pdbx_strand_id
1 'polypeptide(L)'
;MTKLAFAIGIVAAIAVMATAFDLVTANQVPVSVDAVVGGLQNVSTGSGSAGDDAGGVEAGYQVADVSGAQACGGMGFDYSRYWVGPLPDGDNTKLNCVSGYRCQARGSSKLLWCKQYALPLNAKCGGYTFYTLFKCVDGTACKIDPTRLEPRCLPAA
;
A
#
# COMPACT_ATOMS: atom_id res chain seq x y z
N MET A 1 55.85 -16.63 22.46
CA MET A 1 55.88 -17.09 21.06
C MET A 1 54.70 -16.46 20.36
N THR A 2 55.00 -15.58 19.40
CA THR A 2 54.08 -14.73 18.63
C THR A 2 53.35 -15.47 17.51
N LYS A 3 52.21 -14.89 17.09
CA LYS A 3 51.48 -15.05 15.80
C LYS A 3 50.51 -16.26 15.75
N LEU A 4 49.32 -16.19 15.14
CA LEU A 4 48.77 -15.28 14.13
C LEU A 4 47.22 -15.33 14.21
N ALA A 5 46.57 -14.16 14.22
CA ALA A 5 45.13 -14.05 14.04
C ALA A 5 44.77 -14.31 12.56
N PHE A 6 43.73 -15.10 12.29
CA PHE A 6 43.08 -15.17 10.99
C PHE A 6 41.68 -14.59 11.11
N ALA A 7 41.53 -13.32 10.76
CA ALA A 7 40.25 -12.69 10.51
C ALA A 7 39.87 -12.99 9.04
N ILE A 8 38.86 -13.82 8.83
CA ILE A 8 38.27 -14.02 7.51
C ILE A 8 37.17 -12.97 7.34
N GLY A 9 37.49 -11.90 6.62
CA GLY A 9 36.52 -10.91 6.18
C GLY A 9 35.64 -11.49 5.07
N ILE A 10 34.34 -11.62 5.34
CA ILE A 10 33.35 -11.92 4.30
C ILE A 10 32.92 -10.60 3.67
N VAL A 11 33.40 -10.33 2.46
CA VAL A 11 32.89 -9.28 1.59
C VAL A 11 31.57 -9.78 1.00
N ALA A 12 30.44 -9.33 1.54
CA ALA A 12 29.14 -9.54 0.90
C ALA A 12 28.97 -8.47 -0.19
N ALA A 13 29.01 -8.90 -1.45
CA ALA A 13 28.78 -8.05 -2.61
C ALA A 13 27.34 -7.54 -2.63
N ILE A 14 27.19 -6.23 -2.81
CA ILE A 14 25.93 -5.53 -3.03
C ILE A 14 25.53 -5.76 -4.49
N ALA A 15 24.44 -6.49 -4.73
CA ALA A 15 23.80 -6.55 -6.03
C ALA A 15 22.64 -5.52 -6.06
N VAL A 16 22.88 -4.37 -6.69
CA VAL A 16 21.83 -3.41 -7.05
C VAL A 16 21.16 -3.94 -8.32
N MET A 17 19.93 -4.45 -8.20
CA MET A 17 19.11 -4.73 -9.38
C MET A 17 18.47 -3.41 -9.83
N ALA A 18 19.00 -2.83 -10.90
CA ALA A 18 18.32 -1.83 -11.69
C ALA A 18 17.32 -2.54 -12.61
N THR A 19 16.04 -2.60 -12.24
CA THR A 19 14.99 -2.95 -13.18
C THR A 19 14.54 -1.67 -13.86
N ALA A 20 14.89 -1.54 -15.14
CA ALA A 20 14.29 -0.59 -16.05
C ALA A 20 12.77 -0.86 -16.13
N PHE A 21 11.97 0.18 -15.96
CA PHE A 21 10.57 0.17 -16.36
C PHE A 21 10.48 1.03 -17.60
N ASP A 22 9.99 0.40 -18.67
CA ASP A 22 9.78 0.98 -19.98
C ASP A 22 8.87 2.20 -19.92
N LEU A 23 9.33 3.21 -20.65
CA LEU A 23 8.59 4.39 -21.06
C LEU A 23 7.35 3.93 -21.85
N VAL A 24 6.15 4.08 -21.29
CA VAL A 24 4.92 3.87 -22.08
C VAL A 24 4.83 4.98 -23.12
N THR A 25 5.05 4.55 -24.36
CA THR A 25 4.81 5.27 -25.60
C THR A 25 3.41 5.85 -25.63
N ALA A 26 3.34 7.17 -25.80
CA ALA A 26 2.13 7.90 -26.13
C ALA A 26 1.45 7.27 -27.36
N ASN A 27 0.26 6.72 -27.18
CA ASN A 27 -0.55 6.25 -28.29
C ASN A 27 -1.07 7.50 -29.03
N GLN A 28 -0.51 7.75 -30.20
CA GLN A 28 -0.89 8.81 -31.11
C GLN A 28 -2.29 8.51 -31.67
N VAL A 29 -3.26 9.37 -31.37
CA VAL A 29 -4.51 9.48 -32.12
C VAL A 29 -4.50 10.87 -32.77
N PRO A 30 -4.65 10.97 -34.11
CA PRO A 30 -4.22 12.14 -34.88
C PRO A 30 -5.10 13.36 -34.61
N VAL A 31 -4.45 14.45 -34.19
CA VAL A 31 -5.00 15.80 -34.24
C VAL A 31 -4.83 16.32 -35.66
N SER A 32 -5.89 16.26 -36.47
CA SER A 32 -5.99 17.02 -37.71
C SER A 32 -6.30 18.49 -37.36
N VAL A 33 -5.26 19.32 -37.36
CA VAL A 33 -5.37 20.78 -37.42
C VAL A 33 -5.27 21.21 -38.87
N ASP A 34 -6.37 21.70 -39.43
CA ASP A 34 -6.38 22.57 -40.61
C ASP A 34 -7.42 23.67 -40.43
N ALA A 35 -7.22 24.75 -41.17
CA ALA A 35 -7.36 26.12 -40.69
C ALA A 35 -8.73 26.80 -40.88
N VAL A 36 -8.83 27.98 -40.26
CA VAL A 36 -9.43 29.22 -40.80
C VAL A 36 -10.94 29.49 -40.58
N VAL A 37 -11.17 30.55 -39.78
CA VAL A 37 -12.08 31.70 -39.96
C VAL A 37 -13.55 31.44 -40.36
N GLY A 38 -14.44 31.79 -39.42
CA GLY A 38 -15.62 32.62 -39.70
C GLY A 38 -16.94 31.91 -40.02
N GLY A 39 -17.98 32.21 -39.22
CA GLY A 39 -19.38 32.12 -39.68
C GLY A 39 -20.30 31.30 -38.77
N LEU A 40 -21.19 32.02 -38.11
CA LEU A 40 -22.46 31.61 -37.50
C LEU A 40 -23.07 30.30 -38.02
N GLN A 41 -23.51 29.42 -37.11
CA GLN A 41 -24.90 28.93 -37.12
C GLN A 41 -25.30 28.29 -35.78
N ASN A 42 -26.33 28.91 -35.21
CA ASN A 42 -27.15 28.49 -34.09
C ASN A 42 -27.81 27.12 -34.38
N VAL A 43 -27.51 26.12 -33.56
CA VAL A 43 -28.42 24.98 -33.34
C VAL A 43 -28.75 24.94 -31.86
N SER A 44 -29.88 25.56 -31.54
CA SER A 44 -30.58 25.37 -30.29
C SER A 44 -31.22 23.97 -30.33
N THR A 45 -30.78 23.06 -29.47
CA THR A 45 -31.61 21.92 -29.06
C THR A 45 -31.51 21.84 -27.56
N GLY A 46 -32.43 22.56 -26.91
CA GLY A 46 -32.72 22.32 -25.51
C GLY A 46 -33.40 20.98 -25.38
N SER A 47 -32.90 20.18 -24.44
CA SER A 47 -33.75 19.29 -23.67
C SER A 47 -33.12 19.21 -22.28
N GLY A 48 -33.79 19.84 -21.33
CA GLY A 48 -33.31 19.97 -19.97
C GLY A 48 -33.27 18.63 -19.26
N SER A 49 -32.22 18.43 -18.49
CA SER A 49 -32.29 17.77 -17.20
C SER A 49 -31.24 18.45 -16.34
N ALA A 50 -31.69 19.16 -15.31
CA ALA A 50 -30.83 19.57 -14.22
C ALA A 50 -30.32 18.28 -13.56
N GLY A 51 -29.12 17.87 -13.95
CA GLY A 51 -28.36 16.82 -13.26
C GLY A 51 -27.20 17.54 -12.62
N ASP A 52 -27.16 17.52 -11.30
CA ASP A 52 -26.14 18.18 -10.49
C ASP A 52 -24.73 17.92 -11.06
N ASP A 53 -24.10 18.97 -11.60
CA ASP A 53 -22.66 19.01 -11.87
C ASP A 53 -21.90 19.05 -10.52
N ALA A 54 -22.13 18.04 -9.67
CA ALA A 54 -21.18 17.67 -8.66
C ALA A 54 -20.03 17.00 -9.41
N GLY A 55 -19.13 17.82 -9.97
CA GLY A 55 -17.84 17.38 -10.45
C GLY A 55 -17.15 16.64 -9.31
N GLY A 56 -17.31 15.31 -9.29
CA GLY A 56 -16.72 14.45 -8.29
C GLY A 56 -15.22 14.58 -8.43
N VAL A 57 -14.60 15.26 -7.47
CA VAL A 57 -13.14 15.30 -7.36
C VAL A 57 -12.65 13.86 -7.23
N GLU A 58 -11.86 13.38 -8.19
CA GLU A 58 -11.29 12.05 -8.12
C GLU A 58 -10.48 11.90 -6.83
N ALA A 59 -10.66 10.76 -6.15
CA ALA A 59 -9.87 10.45 -4.98
C ALA A 59 -8.39 10.39 -5.37
N GLY A 60 -7.55 10.94 -4.49
CA GLY A 60 -6.11 10.83 -4.61
C GLY A 60 -5.60 9.41 -4.40
N TYR A 61 -4.29 9.29 -4.26
CA TYR A 61 -3.63 8.01 -4.03
C TYR A 61 -2.52 8.12 -2.99
N GLN A 62 -2.21 7.00 -2.36
CA GLN A 62 -1.11 6.88 -1.42
C GLN A 62 0.22 6.73 -2.16
N VAL A 63 1.22 7.53 -1.78
CA VAL A 63 2.56 7.53 -2.39
C VAL A 63 3.61 6.75 -1.60
N ALA A 64 3.35 6.46 -0.32
CA ALA A 64 4.29 5.74 0.53
C ALA A 64 3.58 4.98 1.65
N ASP A 65 4.06 3.79 1.98
CA ASP A 65 3.60 3.02 3.14
C ASP A 65 4.12 3.61 4.45
N VAL A 66 3.29 3.54 5.48
CA VAL A 66 3.64 3.96 6.84
C VAL A 66 4.47 2.87 7.53
N SER A 67 5.52 3.25 8.26
CA SER A 67 6.36 2.26 8.94
C SER A 67 5.61 1.56 10.09
N GLY A 68 6.12 0.40 10.50
CA GLY A 68 5.55 -0.34 11.63
C GLY A 68 5.51 0.51 12.92
N ALA A 69 4.42 0.39 13.68
CA ALA A 69 4.19 1.10 14.94
C ALA A 69 4.11 2.63 14.85
N GLN A 70 3.93 3.21 13.67
CA GLN A 70 3.65 4.64 13.48
C GLN A 70 2.15 4.94 13.36
N ALA A 71 1.77 6.20 13.53
CA ALA A 71 0.41 6.65 13.22
C ALA A 71 0.17 6.59 11.71
N CYS A 72 -1.02 6.16 11.30
CA CYS A 72 -1.34 5.84 9.90
C CYS A 72 -2.66 6.44 9.41
N GLY A 73 -3.14 7.46 10.11
CA GLY A 73 -4.41 8.13 9.82
C GLY A 73 -5.16 8.49 11.10
N GLY A 74 -6.40 8.92 10.93
CA GLY A 74 -7.23 9.47 12.00
C GLY A 74 -7.24 10.99 12.04
N MET A 75 -8.03 11.52 12.98
CA MET A 75 -8.22 12.96 13.14
C MET A 75 -6.93 13.65 13.57
N GLY A 76 -6.57 14.72 12.86
CA GLY A 76 -5.35 15.49 13.12
C GLY A 76 -4.05 14.80 12.66
N PHE A 77 -4.14 13.73 11.88
CA PHE A 77 -2.99 13.11 11.23
C PHE A 77 -2.58 13.91 9.97
N ASP A 78 -1.29 14.14 9.78
CA ASP A 78 -0.76 14.81 8.59
C ASP A 78 -0.55 13.81 7.43
N TYR A 79 -1.46 13.86 6.46
CA TYR A 79 -1.43 13.00 5.27
C TYR A 79 -0.49 13.49 4.17
N SER A 80 0.06 14.71 4.26
CA SER A 80 0.81 15.37 3.16
C SER A 80 2.02 14.58 2.67
N ARG A 81 2.60 13.76 3.54
CA ARG A 81 3.78 12.93 3.24
C ARG A 81 3.45 11.57 2.63
N TYR A 82 2.19 11.16 2.70
CA TYR A 82 1.75 9.81 2.32
C TYR A 82 0.68 9.82 1.24
N TRP A 83 0.00 10.94 0.99
CA TRP A 83 -1.13 11.02 0.07
C TRP A 83 -1.01 12.21 -0.88
N VAL A 84 -1.39 11.99 -2.14
CA VAL A 84 -1.47 13.02 -3.18
C VAL A 84 -2.89 13.10 -3.68
N GLY A 85 -3.46 14.30 -3.72
CA GLY A 85 -4.83 14.55 -4.15
C GLY A 85 -5.85 14.51 -2.99
N PRO A 86 -7.16 14.57 -3.31
CA PRO A 86 -8.23 14.53 -2.32
C PRO A 86 -8.20 13.24 -1.48
N LEU A 87 -8.44 13.36 -0.18
CA LEU A 87 -8.59 12.19 0.69
C LEU A 87 -9.98 11.57 0.50
N PRO A 88 -10.09 10.26 0.26
CA PRO A 88 -11.37 9.60 -0.03
C PRO A 88 -12.36 9.69 1.13
N ASP A 89 -11.88 9.55 2.37
CA ASP A 89 -12.71 9.55 3.59
C ASP A 89 -12.29 10.65 4.57
N GLY A 90 -11.55 11.66 4.10
CA GLY A 90 -10.96 12.71 4.94
C GLY A 90 -10.11 12.13 6.07
N ASP A 91 -10.34 12.58 7.30
CA ASP A 91 -9.62 12.14 8.50
C ASP A 91 -9.83 10.66 8.86
N ASN A 92 -10.82 9.98 8.27
CA ASN A 92 -11.03 8.54 8.47
C ASN A 92 -10.18 7.67 7.54
N THR A 93 -9.45 8.30 6.61
CA THR A 93 -8.59 7.59 5.64
C THR A 93 -7.56 6.74 6.38
N LYS A 94 -7.48 5.46 6.01
CA LYS A 94 -6.52 4.51 6.56
C LYS A 94 -5.39 4.32 5.56
N LEU A 95 -4.19 4.76 5.92
CA LEU A 95 -3.01 4.52 5.10
C LEU A 95 -2.58 3.06 5.18
N ASN A 96 -2.02 2.56 4.08
CA ASN A 96 -1.29 1.31 4.03
C ASN A 96 -0.05 1.39 4.91
N CYS A 97 0.19 0.31 5.65
CA CYS A 97 1.40 0.13 6.46
C CYS A 97 2.33 -0.85 5.74
N VAL A 98 3.61 -0.82 6.10
CA VAL A 98 4.59 -1.83 5.65
C VAL A 98 4.07 -3.26 5.87
N SER A 99 4.51 -4.19 5.03
CA SER A 99 4.09 -5.60 5.09
C SER A 99 4.22 -6.17 6.50
N GLY A 100 3.18 -6.86 6.96
CA GLY A 100 3.10 -7.33 8.34
C GLY A 100 2.31 -6.43 9.28
N TYR A 101 1.92 -5.22 8.86
CA TYR A 101 1.20 -4.25 9.68
C TYR A 101 -0.13 -3.84 9.03
N ARG A 102 -1.10 -3.45 9.86
CA ARG A 102 -2.40 -2.91 9.42
C ARG A 102 -2.76 -1.68 10.23
N CYS A 103 -3.35 -0.69 9.56
CA CYS A 103 -3.79 0.54 10.20
C CYS A 103 -5.08 0.30 11.01
N GLN A 104 -4.97 0.44 12.33
CA GLN A 104 -6.06 0.10 13.26
C GLN A 104 -6.14 1.12 14.41
N ALA A 105 -7.34 1.31 14.96
CA ALA A 105 -7.53 2.15 16.13
C ALA A 105 -6.78 1.59 17.35
N ARG A 106 -6.31 2.49 18.22
CA ARG A 106 -5.69 2.14 19.50
C ARG A 106 -6.57 2.66 20.63
N GLY A 107 -7.37 1.76 21.21
CA GLY A 107 -8.35 2.11 22.23
C GLY A 107 -9.37 3.12 21.69
N SER A 108 -9.69 4.13 22.49
CA SER A 108 -10.64 5.20 22.12
C SER A 108 -9.99 6.39 21.40
N SER A 109 -8.71 6.27 20.99
CA SER A 109 -8.02 7.36 20.29
C SER A 109 -8.63 7.59 18.90
N LYS A 110 -8.72 8.87 18.50
CA LYS A 110 -9.07 9.27 17.14
C LYS A 110 -7.93 9.06 16.14
N LEU A 111 -6.72 8.77 16.63
CA LEU A 111 -5.56 8.40 15.82
C LEU A 111 -5.53 6.88 15.58
N LEU A 112 -5.18 6.52 14.36
CA LEU A 112 -4.98 5.15 13.92
C LEU A 112 -3.49 4.84 13.89
N TRP A 113 -3.13 3.60 14.20
CA TRP A 113 -1.75 3.15 14.32
C TRP A 113 -1.51 1.89 13.49
N CYS A 114 -0.35 1.81 12.86
CA CYS A 114 0.15 0.60 12.23
C CYS A 114 0.46 -0.43 13.30
N LYS A 115 -0.45 -1.38 13.50
CA LYS A 115 -0.26 -2.51 14.41
C LYS A 115 0.18 -3.72 13.63
N GLN A 116 1.12 -4.48 14.21
CA GLN A 116 1.53 -5.75 13.61
C GLN A 116 0.30 -6.64 13.50
N TYR A 117 0.00 -7.07 12.29
CA TYR A 117 -1.08 -8.00 12.05
C TYR A 117 -0.64 -9.38 12.52
N ALA A 118 -1.41 -9.92 13.46
CA ALA A 118 -1.22 -11.25 13.97
C ALA A 118 -2.25 -12.19 13.35
N LEU A 119 -1.79 -13.30 12.81
CA LEU A 119 -2.63 -14.35 12.25
C LEU A 119 -3.39 -15.06 13.37
N PRO A 120 -4.72 -15.25 13.23
CA PRO A 120 -5.52 -15.89 14.28
C PRO A 120 -5.13 -17.36 14.47
N LEU A 121 -5.57 -17.95 15.59
CA LEU A 121 -5.45 -19.39 15.82
C LEU A 121 -5.97 -20.14 14.59
N ASN A 122 -5.26 -21.19 14.18
CA ASN A 122 -5.56 -21.99 13.01
C ASN A 122 -5.51 -21.24 11.67
N ALA A 123 -4.90 -20.05 11.57
CA ALA A 123 -4.59 -19.47 10.26
C ALA A 123 -3.32 -20.09 9.69
N LYS A 124 -3.26 -20.20 8.36
CA LYS A 124 -2.04 -20.60 7.64
C LYS A 124 -0.99 -19.50 7.81
N CYS A 125 0.17 -19.87 8.31
CA CYS A 125 1.25 -18.93 8.65
C CYS A 125 2.52 -19.10 7.81
N GLY A 126 2.50 -20.00 6.82
CA GLY A 126 3.61 -20.20 5.89
C GLY A 126 3.26 -21.09 4.70
N GLY A 127 4.26 -21.36 3.86
CA GLY A 127 4.16 -22.20 2.68
C GLY A 127 5.07 -21.69 1.56
N TYR A 128 5.29 -22.52 0.53
CA TYR A 128 6.20 -22.21 -0.57
C TYR A 128 5.84 -20.93 -1.34
N THR A 129 4.59 -20.48 -1.27
CA THR A 129 4.10 -19.23 -1.87
C THR A 129 3.86 -18.10 -0.87
N PHE A 130 4.08 -18.32 0.43
CA PHE A 130 3.81 -17.36 1.49
C PHE A 130 5.11 -16.80 2.06
N TYR A 131 5.68 -15.81 1.38
CA TYR A 131 6.76 -14.97 1.92
C TYR A 131 6.17 -13.88 2.80
N THR A 132 5.62 -14.20 3.97
CA THR A 132 5.16 -13.09 4.83
C THR A 132 5.43 -13.34 6.30
N LEU A 133 6.21 -12.41 6.85
CA LEU A 133 6.62 -12.23 8.23
C LEU A 133 5.45 -11.95 9.20
N PHE A 134 4.28 -12.55 8.98
CA PHE A 134 3.15 -12.37 9.87
C PHE A 134 3.38 -13.18 11.14
N LYS A 135 3.32 -12.51 12.28
CA LYS A 135 3.31 -13.20 13.58
C LYS A 135 1.97 -13.89 13.77
N CYS A 136 1.96 -14.96 14.54
CA CYS A 136 0.71 -15.51 15.06
C CYS A 136 0.24 -14.69 16.27
N VAL A 137 -1.04 -14.78 16.62
CA VAL A 137 -1.59 -14.16 17.84
C VAL A 137 -0.86 -14.66 19.09
N ASP A 138 -0.80 -13.83 20.13
CA ASP A 138 -0.12 -14.18 21.38
C ASP A 138 -0.61 -15.52 21.94
N GLY A 139 0.30 -16.32 22.49
CA GLY A 139 0.03 -17.69 22.94
C GLY A 139 0.00 -18.73 21.81
N THR A 140 0.24 -18.34 20.57
CA THR A 140 0.37 -19.25 19.42
C THR A 140 1.68 -19.03 18.66
N ALA A 141 2.15 -20.07 17.99
CA ALA A 141 3.35 -20.05 17.15
C ALA A 141 3.06 -20.74 15.82
N CYS A 142 3.81 -20.34 14.79
CA CYS A 142 3.72 -20.98 13.48
C CYS A 142 4.35 -22.38 13.55
N LYS A 143 3.52 -23.43 13.51
CA LYS A 143 3.93 -24.84 13.62
C LYS A 143 3.28 -25.66 12.50
N ILE A 144 3.89 -26.77 12.10
CA ILE A 144 3.27 -27.69 11.15
C ILE A 144 2.09 -28.40 11.82
N ASP A 145 0.90 -28.27 11.25
CA ASP A 145 -0.29 -29.04 11.62
C ASP A 145 -0.07 -30.52 11.22
N PRO A 146 -0.08 -31.47 12.18
CA PRO A 146 0.19 -32.88 11.88
C PRO A 146 -0.91 -33.53 11.03
N THR A 147 -2.12 -32.95 11.00
CA THR A 147 -3.26 -33.48 10.23
C THR A 147 -3.20 -33.03 8.78
N ARG A 148 -2.80 -31.78 8.56
CA ARG A 148 -2.85 -31.12 7.24
C ARG A 148 -1.48 -30.96 6.58
N LEU A 149 -0.41 -31.23 7.33
CA LEU A 149 0.99 -31.08 6.91
C LEU A 149 1.29 -29.68 6.35
N GLU A 150 0.68 -28.65 6.93
CA GLU A 150 0.89 -27.24 6.56
C GLU A 150 1.21 -26.37 7.78
N PRO A 151 2.02 -25.30 7.64
CA PRO A 151 2.32 -24.39 8.74
C PRO A 151 1.10 -23.53 9.11
N ARG A 152 0.66 -23.64 10.37
CA ARG A 152 -0.49 -22.93 10.93
C ARG A 152 -0.15 -22.33 12.29
N CYS A 153 -0.87 -21.29 12.69
CA CYS A 153 -0.79 -20.73 14.03
C CYS A 153 -1.44 -21.69 15.01
N LEU A 154 -0.63 -22.40 15.80
CA LEU A 154 -1.06 -23.40 16.78
C LEU A 154 -0.57 -22.99 18.18
N PRO A 155 -1.17 -23.50 19.27
CA PRO A 155 -0.76 -23.14 20.63
C PRO A 155 0.75 -23.31 20.86
N ALA A 156 1.36 -22.29 21.46
CA ALA A 156 2.75 -22.31 21.89
C ALA A 156 2.85 -23.15 23.18
N ALA A 157 2.89 -24.48 23.00
CA ALA A 157 3.33 -25.42 24.03
C ALA A 157 4.72 -25.05 24.57
#